data_AF-A0A3E0QR74-F1
#
_entry.id   AF-A0A3E0QR74-F1
#
_cell.length_a   1.000
_cell.length_b   1.000
_cell.length_c   1.000
_cell.angle_alpha   90.00
_cell.angle_beta   90.00
_cell.angle_gamma   90.00
#
_symmetry.space_group_name_H-M   'P 1'
#
loop_
_entity.id
_entity.type
_entity.pdbx_description
1 polymer ?
#
loop_
_entity_poly.entity_id
_entity_poly.type
_entity_poly.pdbx_seq_one_letter_code
_entity_poly.pdbx_strand_id
1 'polypeptide(L)'
;MEPIRTVTRSGGRLPLLYGLFASILWLGTGALLLSLLLRYSGLKETALPTLALLVHGISALAGGFTTGRRAGQKGWYSGLLLGVVYALIVLVIGFLAADAPLSLESLYLLAAAAGAGTIGGMFGVGTRR
;
A
#
# COMPACT_ATOMS: atom_id res chain seq x y z
N MET A 1 -16.88 15.81 -36.08
CA MET A 1 -15.57 16.11 -35.48
C MET A 1 -15.46 15.28 -34.21
N GLU A 2 -14.78 14.13 -34.26
CA GLU A 2 -14.49 13.36 -33.05
C GLU A 2 -13.41 14.08 -32.23
N PRO A 3 -13.57 14.24 -30.91
CA PRO A 3 -12.53 14.83 -30.08
C PRO A 3 -11.36 13.85 -30.02
N ILE A 4 -10.23 14.31 -30.55
CA ILE A 4 -8.93 13.64 -30.51
C ILE A 4 -8.59 13.42 -29.04
N ARG A 5 -8.67 12.16 -28.58
CA ARG A 5 -8.23 11.76 -27.25
C ARG A 5 -6.73 11.96 -27.18
N THR A 6 -6.30 13.10 -26.63
CA THR A 6 -4.91 13.36 -26.30
C THR A 6 -4.52 12.40 -25.18
N VAL A 7 -3.97 11.25 -25.58
CA VAL A 7 -3.30 10.30 -24.70
C VAL A 7 -2.18 11.08 -24.04
N THR A 8 -2.46 11.60 -22.85
CA THR A 8 -1.53 12.37 -22.05
C THR A 8 -0.48 11.38 -21.59
N ARG A 9 0.60 11.30 -22.36
CA ARG A 9 1.78 10.48 -22.10
C ARG A 9 2.39 10.98 -20.78
N SER A 10 2.02 10.37 -19.66
CA SER A 10 2.55 10.76 -18.35
C SER A 10 4.00 10.32 -18.26
N GLY A 11 4.90 11.26 -18.54
CA GLY A 11 6.35 11.10 -18.47
C GLY A 11 6.86 11.02 -17.03
N GLY A 12 6.65 9.88 -16.37
CA GLY A 12 7.34 9.50 -15.14
C GLY A 12 7.51 8.00 -15.15
N ARG A 13 8.75 7.52 -15.34
CA ARG A 13 9.03 6.21 -15.94
C ARG A 13 8.35 4.97 -15.33
N LEU A 14 7.88 4.95 -14.07
CA LEU A 14 6.89 3.98 -13.57
C LEU A 14 6.24 4.54 -12.29
N PRO A 15 5.00 5.07 -12.32
CA PRO A 15 4.34 5.62 -11.13
C PRO A 15 4.13 4.56 -10.04
N LEU A 16 3.95 3.30 -10.44
CA LEU A 16 3.81 2.14 -9.56
C LEU A 16 5.07 1.85 -8.74
N LEU A 17 6.26 1.94 -9.35
CA LEU A 17 7.52 1.71 -8.64
C LEU A 17 7.72 2.73 -7.53
N TYR A 18 7.48 4.02 -7.82
CA TYR A 18 7.58 5.06 -6.79
C TYR A 18 6.59 4.88 -5.65
N GLY A 19 5.37 4.48 -5.98
CA GLY A 19 4.36 4.09 -5.02
C GLY A 19 4.78 2.96 -4.11
N LEU A 20 5.35 1.92 -4.72
CA LEU A 20 5.79 0.73 -4.03
C LEU A 20 6.96 1.04 -3.09
N PHE A 21 7.93 1.84 -3.55
CA PHE A 21 9.01 2.33 -2.69
C PHE A 21 8.46 3.15 -1.51
N ALA A 22 7.50 4.04 -1.74
CA ALA A 22 6.88 4.81 -0.66
C ALA A 22 6.13 3.92 0.35
N SER A 23 5.38 2.90 -0.12
CA SER A 23 4.74 1.92 0.75
C SER A 23 5.76 1.14 1.59
N ILE A 24 6.86 0.68 0.99
CA ILE A 24 7.91 -0.06 1.71
C ILE A 24 8.57 0.82 2.77
N LEU A 25 8.81 2.10 2.46
CA LEU A 25 9.42 3.05 3.39
C LEU A 25 8.53 3.32 4.61
N TRP A 26 7.22 3.50 4.36
CA TRP A 26 6.23 3.60 5.43
C TRP A 26 6.08 2.32 6.25
N LEU A 27 6.13 1.16 5.59
CA LEU A 27 6.07 -0.14 6.26
C LEU A 27 7.26 -0.33 7.20
N GLY A 28 8.47 -0.01 6.73
CA GLY A 28 9.68 -0.07 7.56
C GLY A 28 9.62 0.88 8.75
N THR A 29 9.10 2.10 8.54
CA THR A 29 8.89 3.07 9.61
C THR A 29 7.87 2.57 10.64
N GLY A 30 6.75 2.02 10.17
CA GLY A 30 5.71 1.46 11.04
C GLY A 30 6.19 0.23 11.82
N ALA A 31 6.99 -0.63 11.20
CA ALA A 31 7.60 -1.78 11.86
C ALA A 31 8.59 -1.36 12.95
N LEU A 32 9.42 -0.34 12.69
CA LEU A 32 10.32 0.23 13.71
C LEU A 32 9.53 0.84 14.87
N LEU A 33 8.49 1.64 14.58
CA LEU A 33 7.62 2.22 15.61
C LEU A 33 6.94 1.14 16.44
N LEU A 34 6.43 0.09 15.80
CA LEU A 34 5.80 -1.04 16.48
C LEU A 34 6.80 -1.78 17.37
N SER A 35 8.04 -1.98 16.91
CA SER A 35 9.12 -2.58 17.70
C SER A 35 9.47 -1.75 18.94
N LEU A 36 9.58 -0.43 18.80
CA LEU A 36 9.78 0.48 19.94
C LEU A 36 8.58 0.44 20.89
N LEU A 37 7.35 0.50 20.37
CA LEU A 37 6.15 0.41 21.19
C LEU A 37 6.16 -0.88 22.00
N LEU A 38 6.41 -2.03 21.39
CA LEU A 38 6.50 -3.31 22.09
C LEU A 38 7.51 -3.27 23.24
N ARG A 39 8.69 -2.74 22.97
CA ARG A 39 9.78 -2.64 23.94
C ARG A 39 9.43 -1.75 25.14
N TYR A 40 8.72 -0.63 24.91
CA TYR A 40 8.42 0.36 25.95
C TYR A 40 7.07 0.17 26.63
N SER A 41 6.08 -0.43 25.96
CA SER A 41 4.70 -0.53 26.45
C SER A 41 4.32 -1.92 26.99
N GLY A 42 5.15 -2.94 26.81
CA GLY A 42 4.83 -4.31 27.24
C GLY A 42 3.53 -4.84 26.61
N LEU A 43 3.22 -4.39 25.39
CA LEU A 43 2.01 -4.77 24.65
C LEU A 43 1.87 -6.31 24.60
N LYS A 44 0.69 -6.81 24.96
CA LYS A 44 0.38 -8.23 24.87
C LYS A 44 0.50 -8.70 23.43
N GLU A 45 1.15 -9.85 23.23
CA GLU A 45 1.38 -10.45 21.92
C GLU A 45 0.08 -10.65 21.12
N THR A 46 -1.06 -10.78 21.81
CA THR A 46 -2.39 -10.87 21.18
C THR A 46 -2.79 -9.63 20.37
N ALA A 47 -2.19 -8.46 20.61
CA ALA A 47 -2.44 -7.24 19.84
C ALA A 47 -1.53 -7.11 18.60
N LEU A 48 -0.50 -7.95 18.47
CA LEU A 48 0.48 -7.88 17.38
C LEU A 48 -0.13 -8.01 15.99
N PRO A 49 -1.01 -8.99 15.71
CA PRO A 49 -1.58 -9.15 14.38
C PRO A 49 -2.41 -7.94 13.96
N THR A 50 -3.19 -7.39 14.89
CA THR A 50 -4.04 -6.22 14.67
C THR A 50 -3.23 -4.96 14.40
N LEU A 51 -2.17 -4.71 15.19
CA LEU A 51 -1.29 -3.56 14.99
C LEU A 51 -0.49 -3.68 13.68
N ALA A 52 -0.01 -4.88 13.36
CA ALA A 52 0.64 -5.14 12.08
C ALA A 52 -0.33 -4.82 10.92
N LEU A 53 -1.57 -5.29 10.97
CA LEU A 53 -2.57 -5.02 9.94
C LEU A 53 -2.81 -3.50 9.74
N LEU A 54 -2.87 -2.73 10.82
CA LEU A 54 -2.98 -1.27 10.76
C LEU A 54 -1.78 -0.63 10.08
N VAL A 55 -0.56 -1.06 10.43
CA VAL A 55 0.67 -0.57 9.80
C VAL A 55 0.68 -0.87 8.29
N HIS A 56 0.26 -2.07 7.88
CA HIS A 56 0.14 -2.44 6.47
C HIS A 56 -0.89 -1.55 5.75
N GLY A 57 -2.04 -1.28 6.39
CA GLY A 57 -3.07 -0.39 5.86
C GLY A 57 -2.57 1.04 5.66
N ILE A 58 -1.90 1.63 6.65
CA ILE A 58 -1.33 2.99 6.56
C ILE A 58 -0.26 3.05 5.46
N SER A 59 0.58 2.03 5.35
CA SER A 59 1.63 1.94 4.33
C SER A 59 1.07 1.82 2.93
N ALA A 60 0.02 1.00 2.75
CA ALA A 60 -0.68 0.87 1.48
C ALA A 60 -1.41 2.17 1.11
N LEU A 61 -2.02 2.86 2.07
CA LEU A 61 -2.70 4.14 1.85
C LEU A 61 -1.70 5.24 1.45
N ALA A 62 -0.59 5.37 2.16
CA ALA A 62 0.44 6.36 1.86
C ALA A 62 1.13 6.12 0.51
N GLY A 63 1.47 4.86 0.19
CA GLY A 63 1.99 4.54 -1.14
C GLY A 63 0.94 4.70 -2.24
N GLY A 64 -0.32 4.36 -1.97
CA GLY A 64 -1.44 4.59 -2.88
C GLY A 64 -1.58 6.07 -3.21
N PHE A 65 -1.52 6.93 -2.20
CA PHE A 65 -1.56 8.39 -2.35
C PHE A 65 -0.41 8.94 -3.20
N THR A 66 0.82 8.51 -2.94
CA THR A 66 1.98 8.93 -3.74
C THR A 66 1.90 8.45 -5.20
N THR A 67 1.39 7.23 -5.42
CA THR A 67 1.14 6.68 -6.77
C THR A 67 0.08 7.48 -7.50
N GLY A 68 -1.07 7.72 -6.87
CA GLY A 68 -2.17 8.48 -7.44
C GLY A 68 -1.75 9.88 -7.84
N ARG A 69 -0.98 10.55 -6.98
CA ARG A 69 -0.44 11.90 -7.24
C ARG A 69 0.48 11.97 -8.45
N ARG A 70 1.25 10.91 -8.72
CA ARG A 70 2.11 10.82 -9.91
C ARG A 70 1.39 10.34 -11.16
N ALA A 71 0.40 9.45 -11.02
CA ALA A 71 -0.35 8.88 -12.13
C ALA A 71 -1.17 9.96 -12.87
N GLY A 72 -1.70 10.96 -12.14
CA GLY A 72 -2.40 12.11 -12.71
C GLY A 72 -3.75 11.81 -13.38
N GLN A 73 -4.08 10.53 -13.60
CA GLN A 73 -5.36 10.04 -14.09
C GLN A 73 -5.70 8.69 -13.46
N LYS A 74 -6.99 8.39 -13.30
CA LYS A 74 -7.51 7.09 -12.80
C LYS A 74 -6.80 6.60 -11.52
N GLY A 75 -6.78 7.46 -10.48
CA GLY A 75 -6.12 7.18 -9.21
C GLY A 75 -6.59 5.90 -8.50
N TRP A 76 -7.87 5.59 -8.62
CA TRP A 76 -8.46 4.35 -8.11
C TRP A 76 -7.80 3.10 -8.70
N TYR A 77 -7.59 3.07 -10.03
CA TYR A 77 -6.96 1.94 -10.72
C TYR A 77 -5.50 1.77 -10.31
N SER A 78 -4.76 2.89 -10.26
CA SER A 78 -3.34 2.89 -9.88
C SER A 78 -3.15 2.49 -8.42
N GLY A 79 -4.04 2.96 -7.54
CA GLY A 79 -4.05 2.63 -6.12
C GLY A 79 -4.45 1.18 -5.84
N LEU A 80 -5.46 0.66 -6.56
CA LEU A 80 -5.85 -0.76 -6.48
C LEU A 80 -4.70 -1.65 -6.94
N LEU A 81 -4.10 -1.34 -8.10
CA LEU A 81 -2.98 -2.11 -8.64
C LEU A 81 -1.80 -2.11 -7.65
N LEU A 82 -1.48 -0.96 -7.05
CA LEU A 82 -0.45 -0.87 -6.02
C LEU A 82 -0.80 -1.74 -4.81
N GLY A 83 -2.02 -1.62 -4.27
CA GLY A 83 -2.44 -2.37 -3.09
C GLY A 83 -2.41 -3.89 -3.32
N VAL A 84 -2.82 -4.35 -4.51
CA VAL A 84 -2.74 -5.76 -4.91
C VAL A 84 -1.30 -6.22 -5.04
N VAL A 85 -0.44 -5.46 -5.72
CA VAL A 85 0.99 -5.79 -5.89
C VAL A 85 1.70 -5.82 -4.53
N TYR A 86 1.43 -4.83 -3.67
CA TYR A 86 1.96 -4.77 -2.32
C TYR A 86 1.52 -5.98 -1.48
N ALA A 87 0.22 -6.30 -1.48
CA ALA A 87 -0.30 -7.45 -0.75
C ALA A 87 0.31 -8.76 -1.23
N LEU A 88 0.46 -8.94 -2.55
CA LEU A 88 1.14 -10.09 -3.14
C LEU A 88 2.59 -10.21 -2.66
N ILE A 89 3.34 -9.11 -2.66
CA ILE A 89 4.73 -9.10 -2.16
C ILE A 89 4.78 -9.51 -0.69
N VAL A 90 3.92 -8.93 0.15
CA VAL A 90 3.86 -9.27 1.58
C VAL A 90 3.48 -10.72 1.79
N LEU A 91 2.55 -11.25 0.99
CA LEU A 91 2.10 -12.64 1.08
C LEU A 91 3.21 -13.61 0.65
N VAL A 92 3.96 -13.29 -0.41
CA VAL A 92 5.14 -14.06 -0.83
C VAL A 92 6.22 -14.03 0.25
N ILE A 93 6.50 -12.86 0.83
CA ILE A 93 7.47 -12.74 1.93
C ILE A 93 7.00 -13.54 3.15
N GLY A 94 5.72 -13.45 3.53
CA GLY A 94 5.16 -14.20 4.67
C GLY A 94 5.22 -15.71 4.46
N PHE A 95 4.87 -16.18 3.26
CA PHE A 95 4.97 -17.60 2.92
C PHE A 95 6.43 -18.09 2.93
N LEU A 96 7.36 -17.34 2.34
CA LEU A 96 8.75 -17.78 2.18
C LEU A 96 9.60 -17.59 3.45
N ALA A 97 9.33 -16.55 4.24
CA ALA A 97 10.12 -16.22 5.43
C ALA A 97 9.53 -16.79 6.73
N ALA A 98 8.21 -16.95 6.81
CA ALA A 98 7.52 -17.38 8.03
C ALA A 98 6.74 -18.69 7.87
N ASP A 99 6.82 -19.35 6.70
CA ASP A 99 6.03 -20.55 6.35
C ASP A 99 4.52 -20.35 6.64
N ALA A 100 4.05 -19.11 6.47
CA ALA A 100 2.71 -18.73 6.86
C ALA A 100 1.67 -19.34 5.90
N PRO A 101 0.72 -20.16 6.38
CA PRO A 101 -0.33 -20.71 5.52
C PRO A 101 -1.23 -19.59 5.01
N LEU A 102 -1.77 -19.78 3.79
CA LEU A 102 -2.82 -18.93 3.25
C LEU A 102 -4.07 -19.03 4.13
N SER A 103 -4.18 -18.12 5.09
CA SER A 103 -5.25 -18.09 6.09
C SER A 103 -6.20 -16.92 5.83
N LEU A 104 -7.27 -16.83 6.62
CA LEU A 104 -8.18 -15.68 6.61
C LEU A 104 -7.44 -14.36 6.87
N GLU A 105 -6.36 -14.36 7.65
CA GLU A 105 -5.57 -13.16 7.92
C GLU A 105 -4.88 -12.62 6.67
N SER A 106 -4.35 -13.51 5.81
CA SER A 106 -3.75 -13.12 4.52
C SER A 106 -4.79 -12.49 3.60
N LEU A 107 -6.02 -13.00 3.62
CA LEU A 107 -7.14 -12.45 2.85
C LEU A 107 -7.57 -11.07 3.38
N TYR A 108 -7.64 -10.91 4.70
CA TYR A 108 -7.90 -9.61 5.34
C TYR A 108 -6.81 -8.60 5.00
N LEU A 109 -5.54 -8.99 5.04
CA LEU A 109 -4.42 -8.13 4.65
C LEU A 109 -4.53 -7.70 3.20
N LEU A 110 -4.85 -8.62 2.29
CA LEU A 110 -5.03 -8.32 0.89
C LEU A 110 -6.21 -7.36 0.66
N ALA A 111 -7.37 -7.61 1.26
CA ALA A 111 -8.53 -6.74 1.17
C ALA A 111 -8.25 -5.35 1.77
N ALA A 112 -7.60 -5.30 2.94
CA ALA A 112 -7.26 -4.04 3.61
C ALA A 112 -6.24 -3.24 2.81
N ALA A 113 -5.18 -3.87 2.29
CA ALA A 113 -4.17 -3.21 1.49
C ALA A 113 -4.70 -2.74 0.13
N ALA A 114 -5.51 -3.57 -0.54
CA ALA A 114 -6.17 -3.20 -1.79
C ALA A 114 -7.15 -2.03 -1.57
N GLY A 115 -7.98 -2.10 -0.53
CA GLY A 115 -8.92 -1.03 -0.17
C GLY A 115 -8.19 0.27 0.19
N ALA A 116 -7.23 0.21 1.11
CA ALA A 116 -6.45 1.35 1.56
C ALA A 116 -5.64 1.98 0.42
N GLY A 117 -5.01 1.16 -0.43
CA GLY A 117 -4.28 1.61 -1.61
C GLY A 117 -5.18 2.28 -2.64
N THR A 118 -6.37 1.74 -2.89
CA THR A 118 -7.38 2.34 -3.78
C THR A 118 -7.85 3.69 -3.26
N ILE A 119 -8.17 3.77 -1.97
CA ILE A 119 -8.61 5.00 -1.30
C ILE A 119 -7.48 6.04 -1.37
N GLY A 120 -6.26 5.68 -1.00
CA GLY A 120 -5.10 6.56 -1.09
C GLY A 120 -4.87 7.06 -2.52
N GLY A 121 -4.94 6.17 -3.51
CA GLY A 121 -4.79 6.51 -4.93
C GLY A 121 -5.88 7.44 -5.46
N MET A 122 -7.13 7.27 -5.03
CA MET A 122 -8.24 8.18 -5.34
C MET A 122 -7.97 9.59 -4.84
N PHE A 123 -7.55 9.73 -3.57
CA PHE A 123 -7.23 11.04 -2.99
C PHE A 123 -5.99 11.67 -3.64
N GLY A 124 -4.98 10.87 -3.98
CA GLY A 124 -3.73 11.38 -4.55
C GLY A 124 -3.88 12.00 -5.94
N VAL A 125 -4.77 11.48 -6.78
CA VAL A 125 -4.86 11.88 -8.20
C VAL A 125 -5.27 13.33 -8.40
N GLY A 126 -6.00 13.91 -7.45
CA GLY A 126 -6.49 15.29 -7.51
C GLY A 126 -5.56 16.34 -6.88
N THR A 127 -4.48 15.93 -6.21
CA THR A 127 -3.61 16.85 -5.44
C THR A 127 -2.59 17.61 -6.31
N ARG A 128 -2.43 17.25 -7.59
CA ARG A 128 -1.55 17.98 -8.51
C ARG A 128 -2.35 19.10 -9.19
N ARG A 129 -2.54 20.22 -8.48
CA ARG A 129 -2.87 21.52 -9.06
C ARG A 129 -1.63 22.41 -9.01
#